data_AF-A0A1I1MTD6-F1
#
_entry.id   AF-A0A1I1MTD6-F1
#
_cell.length_a   1.000
_cell.length_b   1.000
_cell.length_c   1.000
_cell.angle_alpha   90.00
_cell.angle_beta   90.00
_cell.angle_gamma   90.00
#
_symmetry.space_group_name_H-M   'P 1'
#
loop_
_entity.id
_entity.type
_entity.pdbx_description
1 polymer ?
#
loop_
_entity_poly.entity_id
_entity_poly.type
_entity_poly.pdbx_seq_one_letter_code
_entity_poly.pdbx_strand_id
1 'polypeptide(L)'
;MAEEIESVTDTNMEQIKIALNALYLCIGYSMKHISSHEGVEAAARFKAGMLRGLKNGDIDMALLEERKTFELIVSKIESLATD
;
A
#
# COMPACT_ATOMS: atom_id res chain seq x y z
N MET A 1 33.56 -14.29 15.39
CA MET A 1 32.70 -13.12 15.21
C MET A 1 31.69 -13.50 14.14
N ALA A 2 30.61 -14.17 14.55
CA ALA A 2 29.62 -14.77 13.66
C ALA A 2 28.21 -14.60 14.24
N GLU A 3 27.94 -13.45 14.86
CA GLU A 3 26.67 -13.16 15.56
C GLU A 3 25.98 -11.86 15.10
N GLU A 4 26.50 -11.15 14.10
CA GLU A 4 25.92 -9.86 13.66
C GLU A 4 25.13 -9.91 12.35
N ILE A 5 25.07 -11.05 11.66
CA ILE A 5 24.40 -11.13 10.34
C ILE A 5 22.92 -11.53 10.48
N GLU A 6 22.51 -12.18 11.57
CA GLU A 6 21.12 -12.62 11.76
C GLU A 6 20.17 -11.51 12.25
N SER A 7 20.65 -10.39 12.81
CA SER A 7 19.78 -9.32 13.34
C SER A 7 19.33 -8.29 12.29
N VAL A 8 20.04 -8.19 11.17
CA VAL A 8 19.78 -7.18 10.14
C VAL A 8 18.57 -7.56 9.27
N THR A 9 18.31 -8.85 9.07
CA THR A 9 17.20 -9.34 8.25
C THR A 9 15.84 -9.20 8.94
N ASP A 10 15.76 -9.46 10.25
CA ASP A 10 14.49 -9.35 11.00
C ASP A 10 14.10 -7.88 11.24
N THR A 11 15.08 -7.02 11.54
CA THR A 11 14.86 -5.58 11.70
C THR A 11 14.33 -4.96 10.41
N ASN A 12 14.84 -5.39 9.25
CA ASN A 12 14.37 -4.93 7.95
C ASN A 12 12.92 -5.36 7.67
N MET A 13 12.53 -6.59 8.00
CA MET A 13 11.16 -7.06 7.79
C MET A 13 10.14 -6.34 8.67
N GLU A 14 10.48 -6.03 9.93
CA GLU A 14 9.60 -5.25 10.80
C GLU A 14 9.42 -3.82 10.30
N GLN A 15 10.50 -3.17 9.87
CA GLN A 15 10.45 -1.83 9.28
C GLN A 15 9.62 -1.80 7.99
N ILE A 16 9.74 -2.82 7.14
CA ILE A 16 8.91 -2.97 5.94
C ILE A 16 7.43 -3.12 6.31
N LYS A 17 7.09 -3.94 7.31
CA LYS A 17 5.71 -4.07 7.80
C LYS A 17 5.17 -2.74 8.33
N ILE A 18 5.98 -2.00 9.08
CA ILE A 18 5.60 -0.68 9.62
C ILE A 18 5.34 0.30 8.46
N ALA A 19 6.23 0.36 7.48
CA ALA A 19 6.08 1.22 6.31
C ALA A 19 4.81 0.87 5.52
N LEU A 20 4.53 -0.42 5.30
CA LEU A 20 3.32 -0.88 4.62
C LEU A 20 2.04 -0.55 5.40
N ASN A 21 2.06 -0.73 6.73
CA ASN A 21 0.94 -0.37 7.59
C ASN A 21 0.69 1.15 7.59
N ALA A 22 1.75 1.95 7.62
CA ALA A 22 1.64 3.40 7.51
C ALA A 22 1.05 3.81 6.14
N LEU A 23 1.52 3.21 5.05
CA LEU A 23 0.97 3.43 3.72
C LEU A 23 -0.53 3.11 3.67
N TYR A 24 -0.92 1.97 4.25
CA TYR A 24 -2.31 1.55 4.34
C TYR A 24 -3.18 2.56 5.11
N LEU A 25 -2.68 3.05 6.25
CA LEU A 25 -3.37 4.08 7.04
C LEU A 25 -3.51 5.39 6.28
N CYS A 26 -2.49 5.83 5.55
CA CYS A 26 -2.54 7.04 4.73
C CYS A 26 -3.57 6.92 3.60
N ILE A 27 -3.64 5.77 2.92
CA ILE A 27 -4.64 5.54 1.87
C ILE A 27 -6.05 5.51 2.48
N GLY A 28 -6.24 4.81 3.61
CA GLY A 28 -7.52 4.79 4.32
C GLY A 28 -7.98 6.19 4.76
N TYR A 29 -7.07 7.00 5.30
CA TYR A 29 -7.35 8.39 5.65
C TYR A 29 -7.76 9.21 4.42
N SER A 30 -7.04 9.07 3.30
CA SER A 30 -7.32 9.77 2.05
C SER A 30 -8.70 9.41 1.51
N MET A 31 -9.03 8.11 1.48
CA MET A 31 -10.36 7.65 1.06
C MET A 31 -11.48 8.18 1.95
N LYS A 32 -11.28 8.18 3.28
CA LYS A 32 -12.25 8.74 4.23
C LYS A 32 -12.41 10.24 4.04
N HIS A 33 -11.32 10.97 3.82
CA HIS A 33 -11.35 12.40 3.56
C HIS A 33 -12.15 12.72 2.30
N ILE A 34 -11.86 12.04 1.19
CA ILE A 34 -12.58 12.18 -0.09
C ILE A 34 -14.06 11.81 0.11
N SER A 35 -14.36 10.70 0.78
CA SER A 35 -15.75 10.29 1.06
C SER A 35 -16.52 11.37 1.81
N SER A 36 -15.86 12.02 2.79
CA SER A 36 -16.47 13.05 3.65
C SER A 36 -16.68 14.40 2.95
N HIS A 37 -15.86 14.75 1.96
CA HIS A 37 -15.87 16.09 1.33
C HIS A 37 -16.42 16.08 -0.11
N GLU A 38 -16.19 14.98 -0.83
CA GLU A 38 -16.51 14.82 -2.26
C GLU A 38 -17.54 13.71 -2.50
N GLY A 39 -17.81 12.89 -1.48
CA GLY A 39 -18.82 11.83 -1.50
C GLY A 39 -18.26 10.43 -1.76
N VAL A 40 -19.06 9.43 -1.40
CA VAL A 40 -18.68 8.01 -1.47
C VAL A 40 -18.29 7.57 -2.89
N GLU A 41 -18.97 8.09 -3.92
CA GLU A 41 -18.62 7.81 -5.32
C GLU A 41 -17.23 8.34 -5.70
N ALA A 42 -16.85 9.52 -5.22
CA ALA A 42 -15.53 10.10 -5.49
C ALA A 42 -14.44 9.24 -4.85
N ALA A 43 -14.65 8.78 -3.61
CA ALA A 43 -13.73 7.87 -2.93
C ALA A 43 -13.60 6.52 -3.65
N ALA A 44 -14.70 5.97 -4.15
CA ALA A 44 -14.69 4.74 -4.94
C ALA A 44 -13.95 4.90 -6.28
N ARG A 45 -14.15 6.03 -6.98
CA ARG A 45 -13.42 6.36 -8.22
C ARG A 45 -11.93 6.55 -7.97
N PHE A 46 -11.56 7.21 -6.88
CA PHE A 46 -10.17 7.37 -6.46
C PHE A 46 -9.50 6.00 -6.24
N LYS A 47 -10.13 5.11 -5.46
CA LYS A 47 -9.65 3.74 -5.24
C LYS A 47 -9.48 2.98 -6.56
N ALA A 48 -10.47 3.04 -7.45
CA ALA A 48 -10.43 2.37 -8.74
C ALA A 48 -9.31 2.92 -9.66
N GLY A 49 -9.11 4.24 -9.67
CA GLY A 49 -8.04 4.90 -10.41
C GLY A 49 -6.66 4.50 -9.92
N MET A 50 -6.47 4.47 -8.59
CA MET A 50 -5.21 4.03 -7.97
C MET A 50 -4.89 2.56 -8.29
N LEU A 51 -5.88 1.65 -8.21
CA LEU A 51 -5.69 0.24 -8.60
C LEU A 51 -5.33 0.09 -10.08
N ARG A 52 -5.96 0.89 -10.95
CA ARG A 52 -5.64 0.91 -12.37
C ARG A 52 -4.21 1.40 -12.62
N GLY A 53 -3.82 2.50 -11.98
CA GLY A 53 -2.47 3.04 -12.11
C GLY A 53 -1.39 2.06 -11.64
N LEU A 54 -1.65 1.33 -10.55
CA LEU A 54 -0.77 0.25 -10.09
C LEU A 54 -0.69 -0.90 -11.09
N LYS A 55 -1.81 -1.34 -11.66
CA LYS A 55 -1.85 -2.49 -12.60
C LYS A 55 -1.28 -2.15 -13.99
N ASN A 56 -1.41 -0.90 -14.42
CA ASN A 56 -0.98 -0.46 -15.75
C ASN A 56 0.44 0.13 -15.78
N GLY A 57 1.02 0.44 -14.62
CA GLY A 57 2.37 0.97 -14.49
C GLY A 57 2.44 2.50 -14.52
N ASP A 58 1.30 3.17 -14.38
CA ASP A 58 1.24 4.62 -14.21
C ASP A 58 1.80 5.02 -12.82
N ILE A 59 1.76 4.10 -11.86
CA ILE A 59 2.51 4.17 -10.60
C ILE A 59 3.74 3.28 -10.76
N ASP A 60 4.92 3.86 -10.48
CA ASP A 60 6.21 3.23 -10.75
C ASP A 60 6.35 1.87 -10.02
N MET A 61 6.06 0.80 -10.77
CA MET A 61 6.14 -0.58 -10.29
C MET A 61 7.59 -1.02 -10.03
N ALA A 62 8.58 -0.30 -10.57
CA ALA A 62 9.99 -0.62 -10.37
C ALA A 62 10.39 -0.51 -8.89
N LEU A 63 9.70 0.34 -8.12
CA LEU A 63 9.93 0.50 -6.68
C LEU A 63 9.55 -0.75 -5.86
N LEU A 64 8.76 -1.65 -6.42
CA LEU A 64 8.27 -2.82 -5.68
C LEU A 64 9.13 -4.07 -5.88
N GLU A 65 10.06 -4.03 -6.85
CA GLU A 65 11.16 -4.96 -7.21
C GLU A 65 10.83 -6.48 -7.33
N GLU A 66 9.82 -6.97 -6.63
CA GLU A 66 9.33 -8.33 -6.55
C GLU A 66 7.81 -8.37 -6.77
N ARG A 67 7.38 -9.20 -7.74
CA ARG A 67 5.97 -9.38 -8.10
C ARG A 67 5.07 -9.77 -6.92
N LYS A 68 5.56 -10.54 -5.96
CA LYS A 68 4.79 -10.96 -4.77
C LYS A 68 4.47 -9.79 -3.85
N THR A 69 5.42 -8.87 -3.69
CA THR A 69 5.24 -7.63 -2.91
C THR A 69 4.21 -6.74 -3.57
N PHE A 70 4.23 -6.65 -4.90
CA PHE A 70 3.19 -5.97 -5.67
C PHE A 70 1.80 -6.58 -5.46
N GLU A 71 1.65 -7.89 -5.60
CA GLU A 71 0.37 -8.59 -5.40
C GLU A 71 -0.17 -8.41 -3.98
N LEU A 72 0.71 -8.41 -2.97
CA LEU A 72 0.35 -8.12 -1.58
C LEU A 72 -0.21 -6.70 -1.41
N ILE A 73 0.46 -5.69 -1.98
CA ILE A 73 0.01 -4.29 -1.90
C ILE A 73 -1.33 -4.09 -2.60
N VAL A 74 -1.49 -4.66 -3.80
CA VAL A 74 -2.76 -4.63 -4.54
C VAL A 74 -3.88 -5.23 -3.71
N SER A 75 -3.67 -6.42 -3.12
CA SER A 75 -4.65 -7.09 -2.27
C SER A 75 -5.05 -6.24 -1.06
N LYS A 76 -4.08 -5.58 -0.42
CA LYS A 76 -4.37 -4.65 0.69
C LYS A 76 -5.24 -3.50 0.22
N ILE A 77 -4.87 -2.83 -0.87
CA ILE A 77 -5.67 -1.71 -1.39
C ILE A 77 -7.08 -2.15 -1.78
N GLU A 78 -7.23 -3.33 -2.39
CA GLU A 78 -8.53 -3.91 -2.71
C GLU A 78 -9.39 -4.14 -1.44
N SER A 79 -8.78 -4.52 -0.32
CA SER A 79 -9.46 -4.73 0.96
C SER A 79 -9.89 -3.46 1.71
N LEU A 80 -9.43 -2.27 1.32
CA LEU A 80 -9.87 -1.02 1.94
C LEU A 80 -11.36 -0.79 1.69
N ALA A 81 -12.19 -0.95 2.71
CA ALA A 81 -13.60 -0.62 2.62
C ALA A 81 -13.80 0.89 2.44
N THR A 82 -14.77 1.26 1.61
CA THR A 82 -15.27 2.63 1.49
C THR A 82 -16.56 2.66 2.30
N ASP A 83 -16.44 2.71 3.63
CA ASP A 83 -17.60 2.98 4.50
C ASP A 83 -17.97 4.47 4.45
#